data_AF-A0A543FGE6-F1
#
_entry.id   AF-A0A543FGE6-F1
#
_cell.length_a   1.000
_cell.length_b   1.000
_cell.length_c   1.000
_cell.angle_alpha   90.00
_cell.angle_beta   90.00
_cell.angle_gamma   90.00
#
_symmetry.space_group_name_H-M   'P 1'
#
loop_
_entity.id
_entity.type
_entity.pdbx_description
1 polymer ?
#
loop_
_entity_poly.entity_id
_entity_poly.type
_entity_poly.pdbx_seq_one_letter_code
_entity_poly.pdbx_strand_id
1 'polypeptide(L)'
;MTLNRTQLQQFSARAGVIAAVTAAGMVGLAGPSTAIPHEPGAPFTPTLTRLIPTSCSAIIDAVTVPQETPGTFGVRVKVTQTGEGCSDWKVAVRFKNLDTGYADGQKHRVVNGVVQHTVDGVIVGFGTAPGAGRVEARIVALDSNDREMEQISGTAAFTLS
;
A
#
# COMPACT_ATOMS: atom_id res chain seq x y z
N MET A 1 -21.85 -83.00 44.18
CA MET A 1 -21.24 -81.72 44.58
C MET A 1 -21.68 -80.69 43.55
N THR A 2 -22.73 -79.92 43.86
CA THR A 2 -22.68 -78.47 44.22
C THR A 2 -22.18 -77.60 43.04
N LEU A 3 -22.86 -76.55 42.57
CA LEU A 3 -24.21 -76.02 42.72
C LEU A 3 -24.34 -74.85 41.71
N ASN A 4 -25.54 -74.64 41.13
CA ASN A 4 -26.16 -73.33 40.83
C ASN A 4 -25.55 -72.40 39.75
N ARG A 5 -26.30 -71.54 39.05
CA ARG A 5 -27.72 -71.12 39.12
C ARG A 5 -28.10 -70.40 37.83
N THR A 6 -29.29 -70.67 37.35
CA THR A 6 -30.10 -69.91 36.39
C THR A 6 -30.60 -68.59 36.98
N GLN A 7 -30.74 -67.53 36.16
CA GLN A 7 -31.77 -66.46 36.22
C GLN A 7 -31.54 -65.51 35.02
N LEU A 8 -32.39 -65.35 34.01
CA LEU A 8 -33.79 -64.86 33.93
C LEU A 8 -34.02 -63.46 34.52
N GLN A 9 -34.80 -62.68 33.75
CA GLN A 9 -35.51 -61.41 34.03
C GLN A 9 -34.80 -60.13 33.60
N GLN A 10 -35.24 -59.49 32.51
CA GLN A 10 -36.44 -58.64 32.34
C GLN A 10 -36.25 -57.22 32.90
N PHE A 11 -36.95 -56.29 32.23
CA PHE A 11 -37.37 -54.94 32.66
C PHE A 11 -36.66 -53.74 32.01
N SER A 12 -37.26 -53.32 30.89
CA SER A 12 -37.94 -52.03 30.69
C SER A 12 -37.18 -50.71 30.89
N ALA A 13 -37.07 -50.00 29.75
CA ALA A 13 -37.38 -48.59 29.51
C ALA A 13 -36.83 -47.53 30.46
N ARG A 14 -36.09 -46.57 29.88
CA ARG A 14 -36.36 -45.13 30.08
C ARG A 14 -35.73 -44.31 28.96
N ALA A 15 -36.56 -43.43 28.41
CA ALA A 15 -36.20 -42.37 27.49
C ALA A 15 -35.08 -41.50 28.08
N GLY A 16 -34.08 -41.22 27.28
CA GLY A 16 -33.05 -40.22 27.56
C GLY A 16 -32.94 -39.31 26.33
N VAL A 17 -33.68 -38.22 26.37
CA VAL A 17 -33.54 -37.10 25.44
C VAL A 17 -32.10 -36.60 25.55
N ILE A 18 -31.28 -36.83 24.54
CA ILE A 18 -30.01 -36.13 24.41
C ILE A 18 -30.29 -34.94 23.49
N ALA A 19 -30.37 -33.78 24.13
CA ALA A 19 -30.54 -32.49 23.50
C ALA A 19 -29.54 -32.34 22.35
N ALA A 20 -30.08 -32.12 21.15
CA ALA A 20 -29.30 -31.62 20.02
C ALA A 20 -28.76 -30.25 20.41
N VAL A 21 -27.49 -30.19 20.82
CA VAL A 21 -26.78 -28.91 20.90
C VAL A 21 -26.56 -28.50 19.46
N THR A 22 -27.47 -27.66 18.95
CA THR A 22 -27.22 -26.83 17.78
C THR A 22 -26.05 -25.92 18.12
N ALA A 23 -24.82 -26.40 17.87
CA ALA A 23 -23.72 -25.50 17.67
C ALA A 23 -24.08 -24.70 16.41
N ALA A 24 -24.62 -23.49 16.61
CA ALA A 24 -24.55 -22.45 15.62
C ALA A 24 -23.06 -22.20 15.39
N GLY A 25 -22.48 -22.99 14.48
CA GLY A 25 -21.22 -22.64 13.85
C GLY A 25 -21.50 -21.32 13.16
N MET A 26 -21.11 -20.22 13.80
CA MET A 26 -20.89 -18.98 13.09
C MET A 26 -19.77 -19.30 12.11
N VAL A 27 -20.15 -19.79 10.94
CA VAL A 27 -19.32 -19.68 9.74
C VAL A 27 -19.29 -18.18 9.49
N GLY A 28 -18.39 -17.51 10.19
CA GLY A 28 -17.81 -16.28 9.70
C GLY A 28 -17.16 -16.69 8.39
N LEU A 29 -17.92 -16.57 7.30
CA LEU A 29 -17.36 -16.34 6.00
C LEU A 29 -16.50 -15.09 6.18
N ALA A 30 -15.24 -15.29 6.56
CA ALA A 30 -14.16 -14.46 6.07
C ALA A 30 -14.20 -14.65 4.56
N GLY A 31 -15.15 -13.95 3.93
CA GLY A 31 -15.04 -13.66 2.52
C GLY A 31 -13.65 -13.09 2.29
N PRO A 32 -13.04 -13.32 1.12
CA PRO A 32 -11.84 -12.57 0.79
C PRO A 32 -12.18 -11.11 1.08
N SER A 33 -11.36 -10.43 1.89
CA SER A 33 -11.37 -8.98 1.92
C SER A 33 -11.17 -8.58 0.47
N THR A 34 -12.26 -8.30 -0.22
CA THR A 34 -12.23 -7.53 -1.44
C THR A 34 -11.71 -6.20 -0.95
N ALA A 35 -10.39 -6.02 -1.03
CA ALA A 35 -9.74 -4.73 -0.89
C ALA A 35 -10.67 -3.74 -1.57
N ILE A 36 -11.20 -2.78 -0.79
CA ILE A 36 -12.17 -1.81 -1.29
C ILE A 36 -11.54 -1.21 -2.54
N PRO A 37 -12.03 -1.55 -3.75
CA PRO A 37 -11.56 -0.85 -4.92
C PRO A 37 -12.20 0.53 -4.79
N HIS A 38 -11.43 1.60 -4.96
CA HIS A 38 -11.89 3.00 -4.97
C HIS A 38 -11.87 3.79 -3.65
N GLU A 39 -10.80 3.73 -2.85
CA GLU A 39 -10.33 5.04 -2.36
C GLU A 39 -9.44 5.64 -3.45
N PRO A 40 -9.92 6.66 -4.20
CA PRO A 40 -9.07 7.33 -5.16
C PRO A 40 -7.96 8.02 -4.36
N GLY A 41 -6.72 7.56 -4.57
CA GLY A 41 -5.57 8.27 -4.04
C GLY A 41 -5.58 9.73 -4.48
N ALA A 42 -5.02 10.60 -3.66
CA ALA A 42 -4.87 12.01 -3.99
C ALA A 42 -3.94 12.15 -5.21
N PRO A 43 -4.42 12.70 -6.34
CA PRO A 43 -3.56 12.93 -7.48
C PRO A 43 -2.60 14.08 -7.20
N PHE A 44 -1.38 13.95 -7.71
CA PHE A 44 -0.45 15.06 -7.77
C PHE A 44 -0.71 15.88 -9.02
N THR A 45 -0.44 17.19 -8.97
CA THR A 45 -0.22 17.94 -10.21
C THR A 45 0.98 17.31 -10.95
N PRO A 46 0.99 17.26 -12.30
CA PRO A 46 2.10 16.66 -13.03
C PRO A 46 3.42 17.40 -12.78
N THR A 47 4.51 16.67 -12.60
CA THR A 47 5.86 17.26 -12.65
C THR A 47 6.33 17.34 -14.09
N LEU A 48 6.82 18.50 -14.50
CA LEU A 48 7.46 18.71 -15.80
C LEU A 48 8.95 18.97 -15.56
N THR A 49 9.83 18.20 -16.17
CA THR A 49 11.28 18.36 -15.98
C THR A 49 12.05 18.30 -17.30
N ARG A 50 13.11 19.09 -17.37
CA ARG A 50 14.11 19.02 -18.43
C ARG A 50 15.32 18.22 -17.95
N LEU A 51 15.73 17.20 -18.72
CA LEU A 51 16.82 16.30 -18.35
C LEU A 51 18.17 16.81 -18.88
N ILE A 52 18.68 17.88 -18.29
CA ILE A 52 19.98 18.49 -18.68
C ILE A 52 21.13 17.53 -18.31
N PRO A 53 22.17 17.37 -19.15
CA PRO A 53 22.51 18.15 -20.37
C PRO A 53 21.91 17.63 -21.68
N THR A 54 20.97 16.70 -21.62
CA THR A 54 20.40 16.04 -22.81
C THR A 54 19.25 16.85 -23.40
N SER A 55 18.79 16.46 -24.59
CA SER A 55 17.55 17.00 -25.18
C SER A 55 16.29 16.33 -24.63
N CYS A 56 16.42 15.40 -23.67
CA CYS A 56 15.26 14.74 -23.08
C CYS A 56 14.48 15.65 -22.12
N SER A 57 13.19 15.39 -22.07
CA SER A 57 12.26 15.88 -21.05
C SER A 57 11.43 14.73 -20.51
N ALA A 58 10.87 14.92 -19.32
CA ALA A 58 9.96 13.95 -18.72
C ALA A 58 8.74 14.65 -18.11
N ILE A 59 7.60 13.99 -18.26
CA ILE A 59 6.37 14.27 -17.52
C ILE A 59 6.21 13.15 -16.50
N ILE A 60 5.97 13.51 -15.25
CA ILE A 60 5.78 12.57 -14.15
C ILE A 60 4.38 12.77 -13.59
N ASP A 61 3.52 11.79 -13.84
CA ASP A 61 2.21 11.70 -13.21
C ASP A 61 2.32 10.85 -11.94
N ALA A 62 1.65 11.28 -10.88
CA ALA A 62 1.67 10.56 -9.62
C ALA A 62 0.32 10.60 -8.91
N VAL A 63 0.04 9.54 -8.16
CA VAL A 63 -1.14 9.43 -7.30
C VAL A 63 -0.75 8.72 -6.01
N THR A 64 -1.32 9.14 -4.88
CA THR A 64 -1.08 8.41 -3.63
C THR A 64 -1.69 7.00 -3.71
N VAL A 65 -1.12 6.09 -2.95
CA VAL A 65 -1.61 4.72 -2.80
C VAL A 65 -1.84 4.49 -1.31
N PRO A 66 -3.08 4.19 -0.88
CA PRO A 66 -3.37 3.82 0.50
C PRO A 66 -2.46 2.68 0.96
N GLN A 67 -2.12 2.67 2.24
CA GLN A 67 -1.30 1.64 2.86
C GLN A 67 -2.06 1.03 4.04
N GLU A 68 -1.80 -0.24 4.35
CA GLU A 68 -2.45 -0.93 5.47
C GLU A 68 -2.04 -0.33 6.82
N THR A 69 -0.84 0.25 6.90
CA THR A 69 -0.30 0.85 8.12
C THR A 69 -0.80 2.29 8.27
N PRO A 70 -1.45 2.65 9.39
CA PRO A 70 -1.88 4.02 9.68
C PRO A 70 -0.74 5.04 9.61
N GLY A 71 -1.04 6.26 9.17
CA GLY A 71 -0.06 7.34 9.04
C GLY A 71 1.02 7.10 7.98
N THR A 72 0.82 6.16 7.06
CA THR A 72 1.73 5.87 5.93
C THR A 72 1.02 6.03 4.59
N PHE A 73 1.77 6.35 3.55
CA PHE A 73 1.27 6.40 2.18
C PHE A 73 2.34 5.93 1.19
N GLY A 74 1.89 5.31 0.09
CA GLY A 74 2.71 5.04 -1.08
C GLY A 74 2.44 6.07 -2.18
N VAL A 75 3.29 6.11 -3.20
CA VAL A 75 3.03 6.89 -4.41
C VAL A 75 3.24 6.03 -5.64
N ARG A 76 2.22 5.93 -6.48
CA ARG A 76 2.36 5.33 -7.81
C ARG A 76 2.81 6.40 -8.78
N VAL A 77 3.92 6.14 -9.46
CA VAL A 77 4.54 7.07 -10.40
C VAL A 77 4.49 6.51 -11.81
N LYS A 78 4.09 7.34 -12.76
CA LYS A 78 4.17 7.07 -14.20
C LYS A 78 5.05 8.13 -14.85
N VAL A 79 6.11 7.68 -15.51
CA VAL A 79 7.03 8.57 -16.22
C VAL A 79 6.79 8.44 -17.72
N THR A 80 6.57 9.57 -18.37
CA THR A 80 6.55 9.69 -19.84
C THR A 80 7.76 10.49 -20.27
N GLN A 81 8.69 9.87 -21.00
CA GLN A 81 9.89 10.53 -21.50
C GLN A 81 9.78 10.84 -22.99
N THR A 82 10.37 11.96 -23.41
CA THR A 82 10.48 12.35 -24.80
C THR A 82 11.87 12.90 -25.09
N GLY A 83 12.37 12.70 -26.32
CA GLY A 83 13.74 13.06 -26.72
C GLY A 83 14.66 11.85 -26.80
N GLU A 84 15.95 12.10 -27.05
CA GLU A 84 16.96 11.06 -27.22
C GLU A 84 18.07 11.17 -26.16
N GLY A 85 18.70 10.03 -25.84
CA GLY A 85 19.88 9.99 -24.98
C GLY A 85 19.61 10.39 -23.54
N CYS A 86 18.41 10.10 -22.99
CA CYS A 86 18.05 10.49 -21.63
C CYS A 86 19.09 9.94 -20.64
N SER A 87 19.82 10.85 -20.01
CA SER A 87 20.85 10.52 -19.02
C SER A 87 20.24 9.86 -17.80
N ASP A 88 21.05 9.16 -17.01
CA ASP A 88 20.62 8.66 -15.70
C ASP A 88 20.11 9.79 -14.80
N TRP A 89 18.93 9.60 -14.23
CA TRP A 89 18.29 10.54 -13.31
C TRP A 89 17.44 9.79 -12.29
N LYS A 90 16.91 10.51 -11.30
CA LYS A 90 16.10 9.94 -10.21
C LYS A 90 14.81 10.72 -10.05
N VAL A 91 13.74 10.02 -9.72
CA VAL A 91 12.50 10.62 -9.22
C VAL A 91 12.49 10.52 -7.70
N ALA A 92 12.05 11.57 -7.02
CA ALA A 92 11.95 11.63 -5.58
C ALA A 92 10.55 12.07 -5.14
N VAL A 93 10.03 11.39 -4.13
CA VAL A 93 8.86 11.82 -3.35
C VAL A 93 9.39 12.47 -2.08
N ARG A 94 8.96 13.69 -1.80
CA ARG A 94 9.26 14.35 -0.52
C ARG A 94 7.95 14.76 0.12
N PHE A 95 7.90 14.75 1.44
CA PHE A 95 6.68 15.12 2.15
C PHE A 95 6.99 15.94 3.41
N LYS A 96 5.94 16.58 3.93
CA LYS A 96 5.91 17.21 5.24
C LYS A 96 4.55 16.97 5.87
N ASN A 97 4.53 16.45 7.10
CA ASN A 97 3.36 16.49 7.96
C ASN A 97 3.23 17.91 8.52
N LEU A 98 2.12 18.58 8.22
CA LEU A 98 1.85 19.95 8.63
C LEU A 98 1.43 20.07 10.10
N ASP A 99 0.95 18.98 10.71
CA ASP A 99 0.56 18.94 12.11
C ASP A 99 1.78 18.74 13.03
N THR A 100 2.71 17.86 12.65
CA THR A 100 3.89 17.54 13.46
C THR A 100 5.16 18.27 13.03
N GLY A 101 5.19 18.79 11.80
CA GLY A 101 6.38 19.37 11.17
C GLY A 101 7.39 18.35 10.65
N TYR A 102 7.19 17.05 10.89
CA TYR A 102 8.07 16.00 10.40
C TYR A 102 8.10 15.99 8.86
N ALA A 103 9.30 15.91 8.29
CA ALA A 103 9.52 15.93 6.85
C ALA A 103 10.59 14.92 6.48
N ASP A 104 10.36 14.18 5.41
CA ASP A 104 11.27 13.17 4.89
C ASP A 104 11.02 12.97 3.39
N GLY A 105 11.67 11.97 2.80
CA GLY A 105 11.41 11.58 1.43
C GLY A 105 12.21 10.38 0.98
N GLN A 106 11.94 9.98 -0.26
CA GLN A 106 12.56 8.83 -0.89
C GLN A 106 12.82 9.12 -2.36
N LYS A 107 13.84 8.49 -2.92
CA LYS A 107 14.23 8.65 -4.32
C LYS A 107 14.56 7.32 -4.97
N HIS A 108 14.24 7.19 -6.25
CA HIS A 108 14.48 6.02 -7.07
C HIS A 108 15.08 6.43 -8.40
N ARG A 109 16.02 5.61 -8.89
CA ARG A 109 16.60 5.79 -10.23
C ARG A 109 15.53 5.51 -11.30
N VAL A 110 15.56 6.28 -12.37
CA VAL A 110 14.73 6.06 -13.57
C VAL A 110 15.65 5.65 -14.71
N VAL A 111 15.31 4.57 -15.39
CA VAL A 111 16.02 4.08 -16.58
C VAL A 111 14.98 3.81 -17.66
N ASN A 112 15.11 4.46 -18.82
CA ASN A 112 14.19 4.32 -19.96
C ASN A 112 12.71 4.48 -19.56
N GLY A 113 12.40 5.49 -18.74
CA GLY A 113 11.05 5.78 -18.26
C GLY A 113 10.53 4.83 -17.19
N VAL A 114 11.33 3.85 -16.76
CA VAL A 114 10.95 2.89 -15.73
C VAL A 114 11.64 3.23 -14.41
N VAL A 115 10.83 3.38 -13.36
CA VAL A 115 11.30 3.57 -11.99
C VAL A 115 11.88 2.26 -11.47
N GLN A 116 13.18 2.24 -11.22
CA GLN A 116 13.90 1.02 -10.83
C GLN A 116 13.64 0.64 -9.37
N HIS A 117 13.74 -0.66 -9.08
CA HIS A 117 13.55 -1.24 -7.75
C HIS A 117 12.19 -0.91 -7.13
N THR A 118 11.17 -0.77 -7.97
CA THR A 118 9.76 -0.61 -7.57
C THR A 118 8.92 -1.69 -8.22
N VAL A 119 7.78 -2.00 -7.60
CA VAL A 119 6.75 -2.84 -8.22
C VAL A 119 5.75 -1.88 -8.87
N ASP A 120 5.52 -2.03 -10.18
CA ASP A 120 4.58 -1.22 -10.96
C ASP A 120 4.78 0.32 -10.83
N GLY A 121 6.03 0.77 -10.66
CA GLY A 121 6.32 2.20 -10.47
C GLY A 121 5.82 2.76 -9.13
N VAL A 122 5.40 1.89 -8.20
CA VAL A 122 4.96 2.28 -6.86
C VAL A 122 6.17 2.39 -5.95
N ILE A 123 6.42 3.62 -5.52
CA ILE A 123 7.48 3.97 -4.56
C ILE A 123 6.90 3.82 -3.15
N VAL A 124 7.44 2.88 -2.38
CA VAL A 124 7.02 2.54 -1.01
C VAL A 124 8.25 2.23 -0.14
N GLY A 125 8.32 2.82 1.07
CA GLY A 125 9.20 2.43 2.19
C GLY A 125 10.66 2.89 2.09
N PHE A 126 11.34 3.47 3.08
CA PHE A 126 11.18 3.54 4.54
C PHE A 126 11.52 4.97 4.98
N GLY A 127 10.76 5.51 5.95
CA GLY A 127 10.71 6.96 6.23
C GLY A 127 9.43 7.62 5.70
N THR A 128 8.58 6.88 4.99
CA THR A 128 7.28 7.31 4.42
C THR A 128 6.12 7.26 5.41
N ALA A 129 6.42 7.36 6.70
CA ALA A 129 5.45 7.43 7.78
C ALA A 129 5.39 8.88 8.29
N PRO A 130 4.77 9.81 7.55
CA PRO A 130 4.54 11.16 8.06
C PRO A 130 3.81 11.18 9.41
N GLY A 131 3.14 10.08 9.77
CA GLY A 131 2.22 9.99 10.89
C GLY A 131 0.82 10.45 10.48
N ALA A 132 -0.16 10.19 11.33
CA ALA A 132 -1.50 10.72 11.14
C ALA A 132 -1.48 12.25 11.07
N GLY A 133 -2.39 12.83 10.30
CA GLY A 133 -2.53 14.28 10.13
C GLY A 133 -2.45 14.74 8.67
N ARG A 134 -2.37 16.06 8.50
CA ARG A 134 -2.29 16.71 7.18
C ARG A 134 -0.89 16.58 6.59
N VAL A 135 -0.80 16.13 5.35
CA VAL A 135 0.45 15.92 4.63
C VAL A 135 0.46 16.74 3.35
N GLU A 136 1.56 17.44 3.12
CA GLU A 136 1.93 17.98 1.82
C GLU A 136 3.05 17.15 1.22
N ALA A 137 2.89 16.71 -0.02
CA ALA A 137 3.87 15.92 -0.74
C ALA A 137 4.21 16.57 -2.09
N ARG A 138 5.44 16.33 -2.54
CA ARG A 138 5.96 16.82 -3.83
C ARG A 138 6.75 15.75 -4.56
N ILE A 139 6.66 15.78 -5.89
CA ILE A 139 7.46 14.96 -6.80
C ILE A 139 8.56 15.82 -7.41
N VAL A 140 9.79 15.35 -7.29
CA VAL A 140 11.00 16.07 -7.69
C VAL A 140 11.85 15.17 -8.60
N ALA A 141 12.35 15.70 -9.70
CA ALA A 141 13.38 15.09 -10.53
C ALA A 141 14.76 15.55 -10.06
N LEU A 142 15.67 14.59 -9.92
CA LEU A 142 17.04 14.79 -9.50
C LEU A 142 17.99 14.25 -10.57
N ASP A 143 19.14 14.89 -10.73
CA ASP A 143 20.24 14.33 -11.51
C ASP A 143 20.89 13.13 -10.79
N SER A 144 21.90 12.53 -11.42
CA SER A 144 22.63 11.40 -10.85
C SER A 144 23.33 11.73 -9.52
N ASN A 145 23.65 13.01 -9.29
CA ASN A 145 24.30 13.57 -8.10
C ASN A 145 23.31 14.10 -7.04
N ASP A 146 22.02 13.77 -7.18
CA ASP A 146 20.94 14.19 -6.27
C ASP A 146 20.64 15.69 -6.24
N ARG A 147 21.07 16.44 -7.27
CA ARG A 147 20.71 17.85 -7.44
C ARG A 147 19.37 17.95 -8.15
N GLU A 148 18.53 18.88 -7.71
CA GLU A 148 17.26 19.16 -8.38
C GLU A 148 17.51 19.68 -9.79
N MET A 149 16.77 19.11 -10.74
CA MET A 149 16.83 19.52 -12.13
C MET A 149 15.92 20.73 -12.38
N GLU A 150 16.03 21.33 -13.55
CA GLU A 150 15.07 22.36 -14.00
C GLU A 150 13.69 21.72 -14.15
N GLN A 151 12.76 22.11 -13.28
CA GLN A 151 11.43 21.50 -13.21
C GLN A 151 10.35 22.42 -12.67
N ILE A 152 9.11 22.06 -12.97
CA ILE A 152 7.91 22.46 -12.23
C ILE A 152 7.48 21.24 -11.42
N SER A 153 7.59 21.32 -10.09
CA SER A 153 7.34 20.18 -9.20
C SER A 153 5.84 19.92 -9.06
N GLY A 154 5.43 18.67 -9.24
CA GLY A 154 4.11 18.18 -8.91
C GLY A 154 3.88 18.15 -7.41
N THR A 155 2.68 18.50 -6.96
CA THR A 155 2.32 18.58 -5.54
C THR A 155 0.95 17.95 -5.27
N ALA A 156 0.78 17.43 -4.06
CA ALA A 156 -0.49 16.94 -3.53
C ALA A 156 -0.59 17.28 -2.04
N ALA A 157 -1.81 17.51 -1.56
CA ALA A 157 -2.12 17.65 -0.14
C ALA A 157 -3.27 16.72 0.23
N PHE A 158 -3.14 16.01 1.34
CA PHE A 158 -4.11 15.01 1.79
C PHE A 158 -3.99 14.79 3.30
N THR A 159 -4.89 13.99 3.87
CA THR A 159 -4.89 13.64 5.30
C THR A 159 -4.70 12.15 5.46
N LEU A 160 -3.90 11.73 6.43
CA LEU A 160 -3.70 10.34 6.82
C LEU A 160 -4.31 10.08 8.20
N SER A 161 -4.96 8.93 8.33
CA SER A 161 -5.50 8.40 9.58
C SER A 161 -4.54 7.42 10.25
#